data_AF-A0A661YBY6-F1
#
_entry.id   AF-A0A661YBY6-F1
#
_cell.length_a   1.000
_cell.length_b   1.000
_cell.length_c   1.000
_cell.angle_alpha   90.00
_cell.angle_beta   90.00
_cell.angle_gamma   90.00
#
_symmetry.space_group_name_H-M   'P 1'
#
loop_
_entity.id
_entity.type
_entity.pdbx_description
1 polymer ?
#
loop_
_entity_poly.entity_id
_entity_poly.type
_entity_poly.pdbx_seq_one_letter_code
_entity_poly.pdbx_strand_id
1 'polypeptide(L)'
;MEYIDRCISLSIKHDLKHFPSVAILGPRQCGKSTLARHILKDYPDGIYLDLENPDDLVKLEQPSLFFREHKNKLICLDEIQ
;
A
#
# COMPACT_ATOMS: atom_id res chain seq x y z
N MET A 1 12.59 17.22 1.74
CA MET A 1 12.10 17.29 0.34
C MET A 1 10.59 17.38 0.37
N GLU A 2 10.03 18.29 -0.40
CA GLU A 2 8.58 18.44 -0.56
C GLU A 2 8.03 17.31 -1.44
N TYR A 3 6.83 16.80 -1.13
CA TYR A 3 6.18 15.79 -1.94
C TYR A 3 5.52 16.45 -3.16
N ILE A 4 5.71 15.88 -4.35
CA ILE A 4 5.04 16.35 -5.57
C ILE A 4 3.77 15.53 -5.77
N ASP A 5 2.63 16.22 -5.78
CA ASP A 5 1.34 15.59 -6.02
C ASP A 5 1.28 14.91 -7.38
N ARG A 6 0.87 13.64 -7.37
CA ARG A 6 0.74 12.83 -8.58
C ARG A 6 -0.70 12.92 -9.09
N CYS A 7 -0.87 13.20 -10.38
CA CYS A 7 -2.20 13.27 -11.01
C CYS A 7 -3.00 11.97 -10.83
N ILE A 8 -2.32 10.81 -10.84
CA ILE A 8 -2.94 9.49 -10.66
C ILE A 8 -3.46 9.23 -9.25
N SER A 9 -3.06 10.02 -8.24
CA SER A 9 -3.53 9.88 -6.85
C SER A 9 -5.05 9.91 -6.74
N LEU A 10 -5.72 10.75 -7.55
CA LEU A 10 -7.18 10.85 -7.56
C LEU A 10 -7.84 9.55 -8.02
N SER A 11 -7.31 8.93 -9.09
CA SER A 11 -7.80 7.64 -9.59
C SER A 11 -7.62 6.55 -8.55
N ILE A 12 -6.44 6.47 -7.93
CA ILE A 12 -6.16 5.43 -6.92
C ILE A 12 -7.10 5.57 -5.73
N LYS A 13 -7.32 6.80 -5.22
CA LYS A 13 -8.26 7.04 -4.10
C LYS A 13 -9.71 6.72 -4.49
N HIS A 14 -10.10 6.97 -5.73
CA HIS A 14 -11.39 6.55 -6.25
C HIS A 14 -11.49 5.03 -6.26
N ASP A 15 -10.53 4.34 -6.86
CA ASP A 15 -10.55 2.90 -7.03
C ASP A 15 -10.52 2.16 -5.68
N LEU A 16 -9.79 2.68 -4.70
CA LEU A 16 -9.79 2.15 -3.31
C LEU A 16 -11.16 2.20 -2.62
N LYS A 17 -12.09 3.05 -3.08
CA LYS A 17 -13.47 3.10 -2.56
C LYS A 17 -14.38 2.09 -3.23
N HIS A 18 -14.01 1.59 -4.40
CA HIS A 18 -14.86 0.76 -5.25
C HIS A 18 -14.37 -0.68 -5.38
N PHE A 19 -13.08 -0.91 -5.16
CA PHE A 19 -12.44 -2.22 -5.28
C PHE A 19 -11.78 -2.63 -3.97
N PRO A 20 -11.77 -3.95 -3.66
CA PRO A 20 -11.11 -4.45 -2.46
C PRO A 20 -9.58 -4.32 -2.51
N SER A 21 -9.00 -4.18 -3.70
CA SER A 21 -7.57 -3.97 -3.90
C SER A 21 -7.28 -3.16 -5.17
N VAL A 22 -6.18 -2.41 -5.16
CA VAL A 22 -5.70 -1.59 -6.29
C VAL A 22 -4.20 -1.82 -6.45
N ALA A 23 -3.76 -2.13 -7.66
CA ALA A 23 -2.34 -2.31 -7.98
C ALA A 23 -1.74 -1.03 -8.57
N ILE A 24 -0.60 -0.58 -8.04
CA ILE A 24 0.16 0.55 -8.58
C ILE A 24 1.31 -0.01 -9.43
N LEU A 25 1.16 0.05 -10.75
CA LEU A 25 2.15 -0.47 -11.70
C LEU A 25 2.97 0.67 -12.32
N GLY A 26 4.19 0.36 -12.75
CA GLY A 26 5.04 1.30 -13.48
C GLY A 26 6.53 0.94 -13.43
N PRO A 27 7.38 1.69 -14.15
CA PRO A 27 8.82 1.43 -14.22
C PRO A 27 9.51 1.39 -12.86
N ARG A 28 10.71 0.77 -12.81
CA ARG A 28 11.57 0.86 -11.62
C ARG A 28 11.93 2.34 -11.36
N GLN A 29 12.02 2.70 -10.08
CA GLN A 29 12.44 4.04 -9.62
C GLN A 29 11.55 5.23 -10.03
N CYS A 30 10.29 5.02 -10.45
CA CYS A 30 9.37 6.13 -10.77
C CYS A 30 8.63 6.74 -9.54
N GLY A 31 8.87 6.19 -8.34
CA GLY A 31 8.31 6.68 -7.07
C GLY A 31 6.97 6.03 -6.66
N LYS A 32 6.72 4.78 -7.04
CA LYS A 32 5.52 3.99 -6.67
C LYS A 32 5.37 3.87 -5.16
N SER A 33 6.40 3.41 -4.46
CA SER A 33 6.46 3.30 -3.00
C SER A 33 6.23 4.63 -2.30
N THR A 34 6.75 5.73 -2.86
CA THR A 34 6.53 7.09 -2.33
C THR A 34 5.06 7.51 -2.49
N LEU A 35 4.44 7.21 -3.63
CA LEU A 35 3.02 7.46 -3.87
C LEU A 35 2.14 6.63 -2.93
N ALA A 36 2.42 5.33 -2.80
CA ALA A 36 1.67 4.43 -1.94
C ALA A 36 1.74 4.87 -0.47
N ARG A 37 2.94 5.19 0.04
CA ARG A 37 3.13 5.74 1.39
C ARG A 37 2.44 7.08 1.58
N HIS A 38 2.42 7.93 0.56
CA HIS A 38 1.71 9.21 0.64
C HIS A 38 0.19 9.01 0.74
N ILE A 39 -0.40 8.16 -0.11
CA ILE A 39 -1.84 7.84 -0.06
C ILE A 39 -2.20 7.20 1.28
N LEU A 40 -1.36 6.33 1.82
CA LEU A 40 -1.60 5.65 3.10
C LEU A 40 -1.71 6.64 4.28
N LYS A 41 -1.13 7.83 4.20
CA LYS A 41 -1.25 8.86 5.26
C LYS A 41 -2.69 9.35 5.47
N ASP A 42 -3.56 9.20 4.47
CA ASP A 42 -4.99 9.51 4.60
C ASP A 42 -5.74 8.47 5.44
N TYR A 43 -5.10 7.36 5.79
CA TYR A 43 -5.65 6.23 6.53
C TYR A 43 -4.87 6.06 7.84
N PRO A 44 -5.36 6.60 8.97
CA PRO A 44 -4.64 6.60 10.25
C PRO A 44 -4.25 5.20 10.75
N ASP A 45 -5.07 4.20 10.45
CA ASP A 45 -4.84 2.79 10.78
C ASP A 45 -4.21 1.99 9.63
N GLY A 46 -3.75 2.67 8.57
CA GLY A 46 -3.15 2.06 7.41
C GLY A 46 -1.87 1.29 7.77
N ILE A 47 -1.67 0.13 7.16
CA ILE A 47 -0.51 -0.72 7.38
C ILE A 47 0.34 -0.72 6.12
N TYR A 48 1.63 -0.48 6.26
CA TYR A 48 2.60 -0.62 5.19
C TYR A 48 3.47 -1.84 5.48
N LEU A 49 3.57 -2.74 4.51
CA LEU A 49 4.46 -3.91 4.54
C LEU A 49 5.38 -3.84 3.32
N ASP A 50 6.68 -3.83 3.58
CA ASP A 50 7.70 -4.02 2.55
C ASP A 50 8.05 -5.50 2.48
N LEU A 51 7.70 -6.19 1.39
CA LEU A 51 7.89 -7.64 1.30
C LEU A 51 9.35 -8.06 1.09
N GLU A 52 10.26 -7.13 0.82
CA GLU A 52 11.71 -7.40 0.86
C GLU A 52 12.27 -7.34 2.28
N ASN A 53 11.53 -6.75 3.23
CA ASN A 53 11.91 -6.72 4.64
C ASN A 53 11.48 -8.02 5.36
N PRO A 54 12.41 -8.81 5.91
CA PRO A 54 12.09 -10.04 6.63
C PRO A 54 11.10 -9.86 7.78
N ASP A 55 11.18 -8.75 8.53
CA ASP A 55 10.30 -8.50 9.68
C ASP A 55 8.85 -8.23 9.25
N ASP A 56 8.66 -7.61 8.08
CA ASP A 56 7.33 -7.39 7.50
C ASP A 56 6.80 -8.67 6.86
N LEU A 57 7.67 -9.44 6.23
CA LEU A 57 7.32 -10.72 5.62
C LEU A 57 6.83 -11.74 6.67
N VAL A 58 7.45 -11.78 7.86
CA VAL A 58 7.04 -12.66 8.96
C VAL A 58 5.59 -12.38 9.41
N LYS A 59 5.12 -11.14 9.33
CA LYS A 59 3.71 -10.80 9.65
C LYS A 59 2.73 -11.51 8.72
N LEU A 60 3.18 -11.93 7.54
CA LEU A 60 2.40 -12.68 6.56
C LEU A 60 2.68 -14.19 6.59
N GLU A 61 3.30 -14.75 7.64
CA GLU A 61 3.40 -16.22 7.80
C GLU A 61 2.02 -16.89 7.89
N GLN A 62 1.03 -16.21 8.47
CA GLN A 62 -0.37 -16.62 8.49
C GLN A 62 -1.27 -15.54 7.82
N PRO A 63 -1.27 -15.44 6.47
CA PRO A 63 -1.94 -14.34 5.77
C PRO A 63 -3.41 -14.22 6.11
N SER A 64 -4.14 -15.35 6.14
CA SER A 64 -5.58 -15.37 6.43
C SER A 64 -5.91 -14.80 7.81
N LEU A 65 -5.04 -15.04 8.82
CA LEU A 65 -5.21 -14.48 10.16
C LEU A 65 -4.91 -12.98 10.14
N PHE A 66 -3.77 -12.59 9.57
CA PHE A 66 -3.34 -11.20 9.45
C PHE A 66 -4.40 -10.31 8.77
N PHE A 67 -4.89 -10.72 7.60
CA PHE A 67 -5.92 -9.96 6.88
C PHE A 67 -7.26 -9.92 7.64
N ARG A 68 -7.58 -10.96 8.42
CA ARG A 68 -8.79 -10.99 9.26
C ARG A 68 -8.68 -10.04 10.45
N GLU A 69 -7.52 -9.98 11.11
CA GLU A 69 -7.24 -9.05 12.21
C GLU A 69 -7.23 -7.58 11.74
N HIS A 70 -7.00 -7.36 10.45
CA HIS A 70 -6.91 -6.03 9.84
C HIS A 70 -8.01 -5.75 8.81
N LYS A 71 -9.16 -6.42 8.90
CA LYS A 71 -10.25 -6.40 7.90
C LYS A 71 -10.77 -4.99 7.52
N ASN A 72 -10.62 -4.00 8.39
CA ASN A 72 -11.12 -2.63 8.18
C ASN A 72 -9.99 -1.61 7.94
N LYS A 73 -8.77 -2.07 7.66
CA LYS A 73 -7.59 -1.24 7.46
C LYS A 73 -7.14 -1.31 6.01
N LEU A 74 -6.64 -0.20 5.48
CA LEU A 74 -5.93 -0.22 4.21
C LEU A 74 -4.55 -0.84 4.43
N ILE A 75 -4.24 -1.91 3.71
CA ILE A 75 -2.94 -2.59 3.77
C ILE A 75 -2.23 -2.35 2.44
N CYS A 76 -1.08 -1.68 2.50
CA CYS A 76 -0.17 -1.49 1.39
C CYS A 76 0.89 -2.60 1.43
N LEU A 77 0.92 -3.42 0.39
CA LEU A 77 1.96 -4.40 0.15
C LEU A 77 2.91 -3.81 -0.92
N ASP A 78 4.16 -3.56 -0.55
CA ASP A 78 5.16 -3.00 -1.46
C ASP A 78 6.23 -4.04 -1.83
N GLU A 79 6.90 -3.81 -2.96
CA GLU A 79 7.93 -4.70 -3.53
C GLU A 79 7.50 -6.18 -3.60
N ILE A 80 6.26 -6.42 -4.04
CA ILE A 80 5.80 -7.75 -4.47
C ILE A 80 6.62 -8.14 -5.72
N GLN A 81 7.62 -9.01 -5.55
CA GLN A 81 8.46 -9.56 -6.63
C GLN A 81 7.73 -10.66 -7.41
#